data_AF-A0A382VXU8-F1
#
_entry.id   AF-A0A382VXU8-F1
#
_cell.length_a   1.000
_cell.length_b   1.000
_cell.length_c   1.000
_cell.angle_alpha   90.00
_cell.angle_beta   90.00
_cell.angle_gamma   90.00
#
_symmetry.space_group_name_H-M   'P 1'
#
loop_
_entity.id
_entity.type
_entity.pdbx_description
1 polymer ?
#
loop_
_entity_poly.entity_id
_entity_poly.type
_entity_poly.pdbx_seq_one_letter_code
_entity_poly.pdbx_strand_id
1 'polypeptide(L)'
;FSLMRPVGHHAHSTHAMGYCIFNNVAIAANYAMREHKLDRIMIIDLDAHHGNGTEQIFYASDEVLFVSFHQHPWFPGTGDWFKSGTEAGLGYNYNIEMPTWSDNKSYMQGFSEIVVPLAEKYKPQFILVSMGFDAHWMDHSSVLGLSVKGFYDLTKAIKELASSICSDRLVLVLEGGYNLKSTGESMVATFSALTGESTFTDSFGFCPNKPVAPLNQTIIYLKGLMKFMQGDGDKGFYDIPVEVPYLSE
;
A
#
# COMPACT_ATOMS: atom_id res chain seq x y z
N PHE A 1 -14.00 3.46 -6.45
CA PHE A 1 -12.99 4.53 -6.34
C PHE A 1 -13.62 5.72 -5.64
N SER A 2 -12.98 6.29 -4.64
CA SER A 2 -13.44 7.49 -3.93
C SER A 2 -12.56 8.68 -4.30
N LEU A 3 -13.16 9.69 -4.94
CA LEU A 3 -12.51 10.97 -5.26
C LEU A 3 -12.76 11.95 -4.12
N MET A 4 -11.87 12.00 -3.14
CA MET A 4 -12.06 12.81 -1.94
C MET A 4 -10.84 13.65 -1.58
N ARG A 5 -11.11 14.76 -0.90
CA ARG A 5 -10.14 15.60 -0.19
C ARG A 5 -10.78 16.09 1.12
N PRO A 6 -10.00 16.39 2.17
CA PRO A 6 -8.55 16.21 2.26
C PRO A 6 -8.13 14.73 2.20
N VAL A 7 -6.86 14.51 1.87
CA VAL A 7 -6.18 13.21 1.93
C VAL A 7 -6.15 12.69 3.38
N GLY A 8 -5.77 11.44 3.62
CA GLY A 8 -5.96 10.80 4.93
C GLY A 8 -4.78 10.01 5.50
N HIS A 9 -3.91 9.41 4.68
CA HIS A 9 -2.99 8.36 5.15
C HIS A 9 -1.92 8.82 6.19
N HIS A 10 -1.68 10.13 6.32
CA HIS A 10 -0.79 10.69 7.35
C HIS A 10 -1.48 11.04 8.66
N ALA A 11 -2.82 11.02 8.73
CA ALA A 11 -3.53 11.36 9.97
C ALA A 11 -3.38 10.23 11.00
N HIS A 12 -2.86 10.57 12.18
CA HIS A 12 -2.72 9.66 13.32
C HIS A 12 -4.04 9.61 14.10
N SER A 13 -4.15 8.66 15.03
CA SER A 13 -5.30 8.60 15.95
C SER A 13 -5.42 9.83 16.87
N THR A 14 -4.35 10.62 17.01
CA THR A 14 -4.27 11.74 17.97
C THR A 14 -3.98 13.10 17.34
N HIS A 15 -3.56 13.18 16.07
CA HIS A 15 -3.28 14.45 15.41
C HIS A 15 -3.36 14.40 13.88
N ALA A 16 -3.64 15.56 13.28
CA ALA A 16 -3.55 15.81 11.85
C ALA A 16 -2.11 16.14 11.43
N MET A 17 -1.70 15.76 10.21
CA MET A 17 -0.44 16.18 9.59
C MET A 17 -0.44 15.88 8.08
N GLY A 18 0.49 16.44 7.31
CA GLY A 18 0.64 16.09 5.87
C GLY A 18 -0.65 16.32 5.06
N TYR A 19 -1.37 17.42 5.31
CA TYR A 19 -2.68 17.73 4.75
C TYR A 19 -3.82 16.77 5.14
N CYS A 20 -3.55 15.77 5.99
CA CYS A 20 -4.52 14.78 6.44
C CYS A 20 -5.14 15.19 7.77
N ILE A 21 -6.47 15.29 7.82
CA ILE A 21 -7.23 15.59 9.04
C ILE A 21 -7.75 14.31 9.70
N PHE A 22 -8.36 13.43 8.90
CA PHE A 22 -8.84 12.12 9.32
C PHE A 22 -8.29 11.06 8.37
N ASN A 23 -7.99 9.87 8.90
CA ASN A 23 -7.47 8.79 8.09
C ASN A 23 -8.60 8.03 7.40
N ASN A 24 -8.95 8.46 6.18
CA ASN A 24 -10.09 7.96 5.41
C ASN A 24 -10.04 6.43 5.22
N VAL A 25 -8.87 5.90 4.85
CA VAL A 25 -8.69 4.46 4.60
C VAL A 25 -8.72 3.65 5.90
N ALA A 26 -8.10 4.13 6.97
CA ALA A 26 -8.17 3.46 8.27
C ALA A 26 -9.60 3.46 8.85
N ILE A 27 -10.35 4.55 8.67
CA ILE A 27 -11.77 4.60 9.04
C ILE A 27 -12.59 3.59 8.22
N ALA A 28 -12.35 3.51 6.91
CA ALA A 28 -13.03 2.53 6.06
C ALA A 28 -12.72 1.08 6.47
N ALA A 29 -11.46 0.77 6.80
CA ALA A 29 -11.07 -0.54 7.33
C ALA A 29 -11.80 -0.84 8.65
N ASN A 30 -11.76 0.09 9.61
CA ASN A 30 -12.44 -0.08 10.89
C ASN A 30 -13.97 -0.27 10.75
N TYR A 31 -14.59 0.50 9.85
CA TYR A 31 -16.01 0.37 9.52
C TYR A 31 -16.31 -1.02 8.94
N ALA A 32 -15.49 -1.51 8.00
CA ALA A 32 -15.64 -2.84 7.42
C ALA A 32 -15.51 -3.95 8.48
N MET A 33 -14.59 -3.81 9.43
CA MET A 33 -14.47 -4.78 10.54
C MET A 33 -15.70 -4.76 11.44
N ARG A 34 -16.15 -3.57 11.87
CA ARG A 34 -17.25 -3.44 12.84
C ARG A 34 -18.62 -3.75 12.27
N GLU A 35 -18.94 -3.19 11.11
CA GLU A 35 -20.29 -3.25 10.52
C GLU A 35 -20.46 -4.46 9.61
N HIS A 36 -19.39 -4.90 8.95
CA HIS A 36 -19.42 -6.04 8.02
C HIS A 36 -18.76 -7.31 8.57
N LYS A 37 -18.27 -7.27 9.83
CA LYS A 37 -17.66 -8.43 10.53
C LYS A 37 -16.52 -9.06 9.73
N LEU A 38 -15.76 -8.22 9.03
CA LEU A 38 -14.53 -8.65 8.37
C LEU A 38 -13.40 -8.68 9.41
N ASP A 39 -12.57 -9.72 9.35
CA ASP A 39 -11.47 -9.95 10.28
C ASP A 39 -10.09 -9.90 9.61
N ARG A 40 -10.07 -9.76 8.26
CA ARG A 40 -8.84 -9.66 7.48
C ARG A 40 -8.97 -8.64 6.38
N ILE A 41 -8.35 -7.47 6.58
CA ILE A 41 -8.35 -6.39 5.60
C ILE A 41 -6.91 -6.12 5.16
N MET A 42 -6.67 -6.04 3.86
CA MET A 42 -5.37 -5.62 3.35
C MET A 42 -5.45 -4.17 2.90
N ILE A 43 -4.53 -3.34 3.38
CA ILE A 43 -4.35 -1.96 2.90
C ILE A 43 -3.06 -1.92 2.08
N ILE A 44 -3.17 -1.52 0.82
CA ILE A 44 -2.04 -1.25 -0.07
C ILE A 44 -1.92 0.26 -0.23
N ASP A 45 -0.84 0.86 0.25
CA ASP A 45 -0.56 2.28 0.08
C ASP A 45 0.42 2.51 -1.08
N LEU A 46 -0.04 3.26 -2.09
CA LEU A 46 0.70 3.58 -3.31
C LEU A 46 1.05 5.07 -3.42
N ASP A 47 0.68 5.88 -2.42
CA ASP A 47 1.16 7.26 -2.34
C ASP A 47 2.68 7.29 -2.20
N ALA A 48 3.35 8.27 -2.82
CA ALA A 48 4.81 8.33 -2.77
C ALA A 48 5.36 8.54 -1.35
N HIS A 49 4.54 8.98 -0.41
CA HIS A 49 4.90 9.21 0.99
C HIS A 49 4.41 8.05 1.86
N HIS A 50 5.17 7.72 2.89
CA HIS A 50 4.75 6.68 3.83
C HIS A 50 3.45 7.09 4.55
N GLY A 51 2.42 6.24 4.46
CA GLY A 51 1.17 6.34 5.20
C GLY A 51 1.32 6.08 6.70
N ASN A 52 2.14 6.89 7.36
CA ASN A 52 2.55 6.75 8.75
C ASN A 52 1.39 6.80 9.76
N GLY A 53 0.29 7.46 9.42
CA GLY A 53 -0.92 7.43 10.24
C GLY A 53 -1.60 6.06 10.16
N THR A 54 -1.69 5.50 8.96
CA THR A 54 -2.26 4.16 8.73
C THR A 54 -1.42 3.08 9.40
N GLU A 55 -0.07 3.14 9.23
CA GLU A 55 0.87 2.27 9.96
C GLU A 55 0.61 2.35 11.47
N GLN A 56 0.57 3.57 12.04
CA GLN A 56 0.39 3.76 13.48
C GLN A 56 -0.92 3.22 14.02
N ILE A 57 -2.02 3.37 13.28
CA ILE A 57 -3.36 2.93 13.72
C ILE A 57 -3.45 1.41 13.82
N PHE A 58 -2.81 0.68 12.91
CA PHE A 58 -2.91 -0.79 12.84
C PHE A 58 -1.66 -1.53 13.33
N TYR A 59 -0.63 -0.81 13.81
CA TYR A 59 0.67 -1.39 14.13
C TYR A 59 0.65 -2.58 15.10
N ALA A 60 -0.35 -2.63 15.98
CA ALA A 60 -0.53 -3.68 16.99
C ALA A 60 -1.61 -4.73 16.64
N SER A 61 -2.23 -4.65 15.46
CA SER A 61 -3.38 -5.48 15.05
C SER A 61 -3.01 -6.43 13.91
N ASP A 62 -3.51 -7.66 13.97
CA ASP A 62 -3.45 -8.68 12.92
C ASP A 62 -4.69 -8.67 11.99
N GLU A 63 -5.73 -7.91 12.35
CA GLU A 63 -6.95 -7.73 11.56
C GLU A 63 -6.72 -6.90 10.29
N VAL A 64 -5.59 -6.18 10.23
CA VAL A 64 -5.17 -5.39 9.07
C VAL A 64 -3.73 -5.69 8.68
N LEU A 65 -3.53 -6.15 7.44
CA LEU A 65 -2.21 -6.22 6.81
C LEU A 65 -1.96 -4.91 6.04
N PHE A 66 -1.01 -4.10 6.51
CA PHE A 66 -0.60 -2.87 5.85
C PHE A 66 0.67 -3.08 5.02
N VAL A 67 0.62 -2.68 3.75
CA VAL A 67 1.78 -2.66 2.86
C VAL A 67 1.90 -1.29 2.20
N SER A 68 3.01 -0.60 2.39
CA SER A 68 3.24 0.73 1.79
C SER A 68 4.41 0.73 0.84
N PHE A 69 4.21 1.26 -0.36
CA PHE A 69 5.26 1.66 -1.29
C PHE A 69 5.50 3.15 -1.08
N HIS A 70 6.71 3.56 -0.75
CA HIS A 70 6.98 4.98 -0.55
C HIS A 70 8.44 5.30 -0.77
N GLN A 71 8.74 6.52 -1.20
CA GLN A 71 10.11 6.97 -1.28
C GLN A 71 10.74 7.03 0.12
N HIS A 72 11.91 6.42 0.28
CA HIS A 72 12.65 6.48 1.53
C HIS A 72 14.16 6.68 1.28
N PRO A 73 14.84 7.56 2.05
CA PRO A 73 14.27 8.51 3.00
C PRO A 73 13.54 9.67 2.28
N TRP A 74 12.36 10.03 2.76
CA TRP A 74 11.57 11.18 2.29
C TRP A 74 10.57 11.63 3.36
N PHE A 75 9.81 12.72 3.15
CA PHE A 75 8.70 13.05 4.05
C PHE A 75 7.74 11.84 4.14
N PRO A 76 7.24 11.44 5.33
CA PRO A 76 7.37 12.10 6.64
C PRO A 76 8.60 11.68 7.48
N GLY A 77 9.54 10.91 6.92
CA GLY A 77 10.75 10.44 7.61
C GLY A 77 10.53 9.17 8.43
N THR A 78 9.50 8.40 8.10
CA THR A 78 9.16 7.10 8.71
C THR A 78 9.02 6.04 7.61
N GLY A 79 8.60 4.83 7.97
CA GLY A 79 8.40 3.74 7.01
C GLY A 79 9.64 2.88 6.81
N ASP A 80 10.51 2.75 7.82
CA ASP A 80 11.68 1.91 7.68
C ASP A 80 11.31 0.45 7.38
N TRP A 81 12.03 -0.21 6.47
CA TRP A 81 11.74 -1.58 5.99
C TRP A 81 11.78 -2.64 7.09
N PHE A 82 12.46 -2.36 8.22
CA PHE A 82 12.55 -3.29 9.36
C PHE A 82 11.36 -3.18 10.32
N LYS A 83 10.46 -2.21 10.12
CA LYS A 83 9.24 -2.07 10.94
C LYS A 83 8.19 -3.06 10.48
N SER A 84 7.89 -4.02 11.35
CA SER A 84 7.03 -5.16 11.03
C SER A 84 5.80 -5.30 11.93
N GLY A 85 5.45 -4.28 12.70
CA GLY A 85 4.35 -4.29 13.66
C GLY A 85 4.81 -4.66 15.08
N THR A 86 3.85 -4.77 15.98
CA THR A 86 4.07 -5.10 17.39
C THR A 86 2.91 -5.93 17.94
N GLU A 87 3.06 -6.52 19.12
CA GLU A 87 2.01 -7.32 19.77
C GLU A 87 1.40 -8.36 18.81
N ALA A 88 0.08 -8.38 18.65
CA ALA A 88 -0.60 -9.26 17.70
C ALA A 88 -0.29 -8.90 16.22
N GLY A 89 -0.05 -7.61 15.93
CA GLY A 89 0.28 -7.11 14.61
C GLY A 89 1.71 -7.38 14.12
N LEU A 90 2.54 -8.11 14.89
CA LEU A 90 3.86 -8.50 14.43
C LEU A 90 3.76 -9.40 13.18
N GLY A 91 4.37 -8.97 12.08
CA GLY A 91 4.26 -9.61 10.77
C GLY A 91 3.06 -9.16 9.93
N TYR A 92 2.39 -8.07 10.31
CA TYR A 92 1.26 -7.48 9.59
C TYR A 92 1.51 -6.05 9.07
N ASN A 93 2.77 -5.59 9.10
CA ASN A 93 3.22 -4.32 8.54
C ASN A 93 4.43 -4.54 7.62
N TYR A 94 4.36 -4.04 6.39
CA TYR A 94 5.44 -4.18 5.41
C TYR A 94 5.71 -2.86 4.69
N ASN A 95 6.91 -2.33 4.88
CA ASN A 95 7.36 -1.11 4.23
C ASN A 95 8.27 -1.44 3.06
N ILE A 96 7.76 -1.22 1.85
CA ILE A 96 8.52 -1.32 0.60
C ILE A 96 9.13 0.06 0.34
N GLU A 97 10.28 0.29 0.95
CA GLU A 97 11.08 1.49 0.69
C GLU A 97 11.51 1.53 -0.77
N MET A 98 11.00 2.53 -1.50
CA MET A 98 11.25 2.76 -2.92
C MET A 98 12.44 3.70 -3.09
N PRO A 99 13.55 3.23 -3.69
CA PRO A 99 14.66 4.11 -4.02
C PRO A 99 14.26 5.22 -5.01
N THR A 100 15.03 6.30 -5.04
CA THR A 100 14.89 7.36 -6.03
C THR A 100 14.84 6.80 -7.45
N TRP A 101 13.93 7.35 -8.26
CA TRP A 101 13.63 6.93 -9.63
C TRP A 101 13.01 5.54 -9.78
N SER A 102 12.52 4.90 -8.70
CA SER A 102 11.79 3.63 -8.80
C SER A 102 10.66 3.73 -9.83
N ASP A 103 10.80 2.93 -10.88
CA ASP A 103 9.98 2.96 -12.09
C ASP A 103 8.87 1.90 -12.08
N ASN A 104 8.14 1.78 -13.19
CA ASN A 104 7.10 0.76 -13.36
C ASN A 104 7.59 -0.66 -12.99
N LYS A 105 8.81 -1.02 -13.37
CA LYS A 105 9.38 -2.35 -13.08
C LYS A 105 9.58 -2.53 -11.58
N SER A 106 10.07 -1.51 -10.90
CA SER A 106 10.31 -1.52 -9.45
C SER A 106 9.00 -1.71 -8.67
N TYR A 107 7.94 -0.99 -9.05
CA TYR A 107 6.60 -1.16 -8.47
C TYR A 107 6.02 -2.56 -8.72
N MET A 108 6.09 -3.05 -9.96
CA MET A 108 5.62 -4.40 -10.29
C MET A 108 6.44 -5.50 -9.61
N GLN A 109 7.73 -5.26 -9.34
CA GLN A 109 8.55 -6.17 -8.57
C GLN A 109 8.09 -6.21 -7.11
N GLY A 110 7.91 -5.07 -6.44
CA GLY A 110 7.38 -5.03 -5.07
C GLY A 110 5.97 -5.64 -4.99
N PHE A 111 5.13 -5.40 -5.98
CA PHE A 111 3.80 -6.01 -6.04
C PHE A 111 3.87 -7.55 -6.17
N SER A 112 4.60 -8.04 -7.17
CA SER A 112 4.63 -9.49 -7.45
C SER A 112 5.45 -10.31 -6.44
N GLU A 113 6.52 -9.74 -5.88
CA GLU A 113 7.39 -10.47 -4.93
C GLU A 113 6.97 -10.32 -3.47
N ILE A 114 6.25 -9.25 -3.10
CA ILE A 114 5.85 -8.97 -1.71
C ILE A 114 4.33 -8.97 -1.55
N VAL A 115 3.61 -8.10 -2.26
CA VAL A 115 2.16 -7.93 -2.06
C VAL A 115 1.38 -9.22 -2.37
N VAL A 116 1.64 -9.85 -3.52
CA VAL A 116 0.91 -11.05 -3.94
C VAL A 116 1.12 -12.22 -2.95
N PRO A 117 2.35 -12.62 -2.58
CA PRO A 117 2.52 -13.73 -1.64
C PRO A 117 1.99 -13.42 -0.24
N LEU A 118 2.06 -12.15 0.20
CA LEU A 118 1.43 -11.73 1.46
C LEU A 118 -0.09 -11.89 1.40
N ALA A 119 -0.73 -11.45 0.31
CA ALA A 119 -2.17 -11.59 0.12
C ALA A 119 -2.61 -13.05 0.03
N GLU A 120 -1.87 -13.90 -0.68
CA GLU A 120 -2.14 -15.35 -0.78
C GLU A 120 -2.08 -16.03 0.59
N LYS A 121 -1.12 -15.63 1.43
CA LYS A 121 -0.98 -16.14 2.79
C LYS A 121 -2.06 -15.60 3.72
N TYR A 122 -2.22 -14.27 3.75
CA TYR A 122 -3.15 -13.59 4.66
C TYR A 122 -4.61 -13.84 4.30
N LYS A 123 -4.92 -14.05 3.02
CA LYS A 123 -6.29 -14.25 2.51
C LYS A 123 -7.22 -13.12 2.97
N PRO A 124 -6.94 -11.86 2.60
CA PRO A 124 -7.80 -10.74 2.94
C PRO A 124 -9.21 -10.96 2.41
N GLN A 125 -10.20 -10.52 3.18
CA GLN A 125 -11.59 -10.47 2.77
C GLN A 125 -11.90 -9.18 2.02
N PHE A 126 -11.10 -8.13 2.18
CA PHE A 126 -11.27 -6.85 1.50
C PHE A 126 -9.90 -6.20 1.28
N ILE A 127 -9.66 -5.69 0.07
CA ILE A 127 -8.51 -4.85 -0.25
C ILE A 127 -8.94 -3.38 -0.31
N LEU A 128 -8.27 -2.54 0.48
CA LEU A 128 -8.33 -1.09 0.41
C LEU A 128 -7.02 -0.56 -0.17
N VAL A 129 -7.09 0.49 -0.98
CA VAL A 129 -5.90 1.11 -1.58
C VAL A 129 -5.88 2.60 -1.27
N SER A 130 -4.84 3.05 -0.58
CA SER A 130 -4.48 4.47 -0.50
C SER A 130 -3.80 4.83 -1.82
N MET A 131 -4.54 5.47 -2.73
CA MET A 131 -4.13 5.70 -4.11
C MET A 131 -3.66 7.15 -4.28
N GLY A 132 -2.37 7.39 -4.03
CA GLY A 132 -1.69 8.64 -4.39
C GLY A 132 -1.09 8.58 -5.79
N PHE A 133 -1.16 9.69 -6.52
CA PHE A 133 -0.63 9.81 -7.88
C PHE A 133 0.71 10.57 -7.95
N ASP A 134 1.26 10.93 -6.80
CA ASP A 134 2.51 11.67 -6.68
C ASP A 134 3.78 10.81 -6.78
N ALA A 135 3.63 9.50 -6.96
CA ALA A 135 4.70 8.63 -7.44
C ALA A 135 5.02 8.85 -8.93
N HIS A 136 4.18 9.61 -9.65
CA HIS A 136 4.43 9.92 -11.05
C HIS A 136 5.74 10.71 -11.22
N TRP A 137 6.54 10.39 -12.24
CA TRP A 137 7.87 11.00 -12.44
C TRP A 137 7.89 12.51 -12.73
N MET A 138 6.72 13.09 -12.97
CA MET A 138 6.50 14.55 -13.16
C MET A 138 5.92 15.24 -11.93
N ASP A 139 5.58 14.48 -10.89
CA ASP A 139 5.17 15.08 -9.63
C ASP A 139 6.38 15.68 -8.92
N HIS A 140 6.19 16.81 -8.27
CA HIS A 140 7.26 17.54 -7.60
C HIS A 140 7.34 17.20 -6.11
N SER A 141 6.35 16.50 -5.54
CA SER A 141 6.39 16.11 -4.14
C SER A 141 7.27 14.88 -3.89
N SER A 142 7.64 14.12 -4.93
CA SER A 142 8.53 12.97 -4.84
C SER A 142 9.58 12.97 -5.95
N VAL A 143 10.51 12.02 -5.90
CA VAL A 143 11.53 11.75 -6.92
C VAL A 143 11.46 10.27 -7.30
N LEU A 144 10.27 9.84 -7.72
CA LEU A 144 9.99 8.48 -8.21
C LEU A 144 9.82 8.47 -9.74
N GLY A 145 9.66 7.27 -10.31
CA GLY A 145 9.72 7.01 -11.74
C GLY A 145 8.44 6.43 -12.33
N LEU A 146 7.32 6.41 -11.60
CA LEU A 146 6.11 5.75 -12.07
C LEU A 146 5.49 6.55 -13.23
N SER A 147 5.03 5.87 -14.26
CA SER A 147 4.32 6.50 -15.40
C SER A 147 2.81 6.28 -15.30
N VAL A 148 2.04 7.00 -16.12
CA VAL A 148 0.59 6.76 -16.27
C VAL A 148 0.32 5.29 -16.62
N LYS A 149 1.08 4.70 -17.56
CA LYS A 149 1.01 3.27 -17.84
C LYS A 149 1.33 2.40 -16.61
N GLY A 150 2.26 2.82 -15.76
CA GLY A 150 2.58 2.13 -14.51
C GLY A 150 1.38 2.07 -13.55
N PHE A 151 0.67 3.18 -13.37
CA PHE A 151 -0.57 3.21 -12.57
C PHE A 151 -1.65 2.30 -13.16
N TYR A 152 -1.81 2.26 -14.49
CA TYR A 152 -2.70 1.33 -15.15
C TYR A 152 -2.34 -0.13 -14.85
N ASP A 153 -1.09 -0.53 -15.09
CA ASP A 153 -0.64 -1.91 -14.94
C ASP A 153 -0.77 -2.37 -13.48
N LEU A 154 -0.39 -1.51 -12.52
CA LEU A 154 -0.47 -1.80 -11.09
C LEU A 154 -1.93 -1.87 -10.61
N THR A 155 -2.79 -0.95 -11.03
CA THR A 155 -4.23 -1.00 -10.72
C THR A 155 -4.86 -2.28 -11.26
N LYS A 156 -4.53 -2.65 -12.49
CA LYS A 156 -5.03 -3.87 -13.12
C LYS A 156 -4.61 -5.11 -12.32
N ALA A 157 -3.34 -5.18 -11.93
CA ALA A 157 -2.83 -6.30 -11.13
C ALA A 157 -3.50 -6.38 -9.74
N ILE A 158 -3.73 -5.25 -9.07
CA ILE A 158 -4.46 -5.20 -7.79
C ILE A 158 -5.91 -5.66 -7.96
N LYS A 159 -6.58 -5.25 -9.04
CA LYS A 159 -7.94 -5.72 -9.35
C LYS A 159 -7.98 -7.23 -9.57
N GLU A 160 -7.04 -7.78 -10.33
CA GLU A 160 -6.93 -9.22 -10.58
C GLU A 160 -6.68 -10.00 -9.27
N LEU A 161 -5.83 -9.46 -8.38
CA LEU A 161 -5.60 -10.02 -7.05
C LEU A 161 -6.86 -10.00 -6.17
N ALA A 162 -7.59 -8.89 -6.17
CA ALA A 162 -8.86 -8.78 -5.44
C ALA A 162 -9.91 -9.77 -5.97
N SER A 163 -9.97 -9.96 -7.29
CA SER A 163 -10.87 -10.92 -7.93
C SER A 163 -10.55 -12.35 -7.50
N SER A 164 -9.26 -12.71 -7.44
CA SER A 164 -8.83 -14.07 -7.13
C SER A 164 -8.92 -14.44 -5.64
N ILE A 165 -8.75 -13.47 -4.72
CA ILE A 165 -8.64 -13.76 -3.28
C ILE A 165 -9.84 -13.26 -2.47
N CYS A 166 -10.46 -12.15 -2.85
CA CYS A 166 -11.46 -11.47 -2.01
C CYS A 166 -12.78 -11.15 -2.71
N SER A 167 -13.11 -11.88 -3.78
CA SER A 167 -14.38 -11.77 -4.52
C SER A 167 -14.67 -10.35 -5.00
N ASP A 168 -13.68 -9.73 -5.63
CA ASP A 168 -13.76 -8.37 -6.20
C ASP A 168 -14.03 -7.25 -5.15
N ARG A 169 -13.92 -7.55 -3.86
CA ARG A 169 -14.04 -6.54 -2.79
C ARG A 169 -12.79 -5.66 -2.78
N LEU A 170 -12.84 -4.57 -3.54
CA LEU A 170 -11.76 -3.62 -3.74
C LEU A 170 -12.27 -2.18 -3.72
N VAL A 171 -11.66 -1.32 -2.91
CA VAL A 171 -11.91 0.12 -2.91
C VAL A 171 -10.59 0.90 -2.95
N LEU A 172 -10.47 1.77 -3.93
CA LEU A 172 -9.37 2.75 -4.05
C LEU A 172 -9.87 4.10 -3.52
N VAL A 173 -9.05 4.78 -2.72
CA VAL A 173 -9.31 6.10 -2.14
C VAL A 173 -8.20 7.04 -2.56
N LEU A 174 -8.56 8.20 -3.13
CA LEU A 174 -7.59 9.21 -3.57
C LEU A 174 -6.79 9.76 -2.38
N GLU A 175 -5.46 9.75 -2.51
CA GLU A 175 -4.50 10.42 -1.63
C GLU A 175 -3.78 11.57 -2.41
N GLY A 176 -2.45 11.62 -2.40
CA GLY A 176 -1.63 12.65 -3.04
C GLY A 176 -1.69 12.67 -4.57
N GLY A 177 -0.93 13.60 -5.17
CA GLY A 177 -0.94 13.91 -6.60
C GLY A 177 -1.09 15.41 -6.84
N TYR A 178 0.02 16.07 -7.18
CA TYR A 178 0.14 17.52 -7.18
C TYR A 178 0.49 18.09 -8.56
N ASN A 179 1.02 17.28 -9.47
CA ASN A 179 1.02 17.62 -10.89
C ASN A 179 -0.35 17.30 -11.50
N LEU A 180 -1.17 18.34 -11.73
CA LEU A 180 -2.56 18.20 -12.18
C LEU A 180 -2.73 17.39 -13.47
N LYS A 181 -1.79 17.55 -14.42
CA LYS A 181 -1.89 16.87 -15.72
C LYS A 181 -1.57 15.39 -15.58
N SER A 182 -0.46 15.04 -14.91
CA SER A 182 -0.15 13.61 -14.70
C SER A 182 -1.14 12.96 -13.75
N THR A 183 -1.64 13.65 -12.73
CA THR A 183 -2.69 13.14 -11.84
C THR A 183 -3.96 12.83 -12.61
N GLY A 184 -4.40 13.73 -13.49
CA GLY A 184 -5.58 13.50 -14.34
C GLY A 184 -5.41 12.29 -15.28
N GLU A 185 -4.27 12.19 -15.96
CA GLU A 185 -3.98 11.06 -16.86
C GLU A 185 -3.84 9.73 -16.10
N SER A 186 -3.13 9.70 -14.97
CA SER A 186 -3.01 8.53 -14.09
C SER A 186 -4.36 8.07 -13.53
N MET A 187 -5.23 9.01 -13.16
CA MET A 187 -6.57 8.70 -12.70
C MET A 187 -7.44 8.07 -13.80
N VAL A 188 -7.38 8.61 -15.02
CA VAL A 188 -8.06 8.00 -16.19
C VAL A 188 -7.52 6.59 -16.44
N ALA A 189 -6.20 6.39 -16.43
CA ALA A 189 -5.57 5.09 -16.52
C ALA A 189 -6.05 4.11 -15.43
N THR A 190 -6.13 4.54 -14.18
CA THR A 190 -6.70 3.75 -13.08
C THR A 190 -8.16 3.38 -13.33
N PHE A 191 -9.00 4.31 -13.79
CA PHE A 191 -10.38 3.99 -14.16
C PHE A 191 -10.45 2.99 -15.32
N SER A 192 -9.64 3.16 -16.38
CA SER A 192 -9.57 2.22 -17.50
C SER A 192 -9.23 0.80 -17.01
N ALA A 193 -8.25 0.66 -16.12
CA ALA A 193 -7.91 -0.63 -15.51
C ALA A 193 -9.09 -1.23 -14.70
N LEU A 194 -9.79 -0.40 -13.93
CA LEU A 194 -10.96 -0.82 -13.15
C LEU A 194 -12.13 -1.27 -14.04
N THR A 195 -12.36 -0.61 -15.17
CA THR A 195 -13.46 -0.95 -16.10
C THR A 195 -13.07 -2.00 -17.14
N GLY A 196 -11.79 -2.38 -17.24
CA GLY A 196 -11.30 -3.35 -18.22
C GLY A 196 -10.99 -2.74 -19.60
N GLU A 197 -10.96 -1.42 -19.70
CA GLU A 197 -10.56 -0.69 -20.90
C GLU A 197 -9.04 -0.63 -20.99
N SER A 198 -8.48 -0.80 -22.19
CA SER A 198 -7.02 -0.73 -22.42
C SER A 198 -6.56 0.60 -23.02
N THR A 199 -7.49 1.53 -23.24
CA THR A 199 -7.21 2.81 -23.87
C THR A 199 -7.24 3.94 -22.84
N PHE A 200 -6.20 4.76 -22.86
CA PHE A 200 -6.04 5.96 -22.06
C PHE A 200 -4.92 6.82 -22.67
N THR A 201 -4.87 8.10 -22.30
CA THR A 201 -3.80 9.00 -22.70
C THR A 201 -2.65 8.92 -21.71
N ASP A 202 -1.43 8.71 -22.23
CA ASP A 202 -0.17 8.88 -21.50
C ASP A 202 0.69 9.86 -22.31
N SER A 203 0.50 11.16 -22.07
CA SER A 203 1.19 12.21 -22.81
C SER A 203 2.63 12.43 -22.35
N PHE A 204 2.98 11.87 -21.19
CA PHE A 204 4.28 11.95 -20.56
C PHE A 204 5.17 10.78 -21.02
N GLY A 205 4.58 9.59 -21.15
CA GLY A 205 5.29 8.36 -21.42
C GLY A 205 6.05 7.85 -20.20
N PHE A 206 6.94 6.89 -20.45
CA PHE A 206 7.80 6.34 -19.40
C PHE A 206 8.74 7.42 -18.84
N CYS A 207 9.11 7.25 -17.56
CA CYS A 207 10.14 8.08 -16.95
C CYS A 207 11.40 8.07 -17.86
N PRO A 208 11.96 9.24 -18.20
CA PRO A 208 13.20 9.31 -18.98
C PRO A 208 14.32 8.49 -18.31
N ASN A 209 15.30 8.02 -19.07
CA ASN A 209 16.39 7.14 -18.59
C ASN A 209 17.17 7.74 -17.39
N LYS A 210 16.67 7.53 -16.18
CA LYS A 210 17.28 7.90 -14.91
C LYS A 210 17.93 6.67 -14.28
N PRO A 211 18.97 6.86 -13.45
CA PRO A 211 19.58 5.74 -12.73
C PRO A 211 18.62 5.24 -11.65
N VAL A 212 17.83 4.22 -11.98
CA VAL A 212 16.94 3.55 -11.02
C VAL A 212 17.78 2.71 -10.08
N ALA A 213 17.81 3.06 -8.80
CA ALA A 213 18.44 2.22 -7.80
C ALA A 213 17.62 0.93 -7.60
N PRO A 214 18.26 -0.26 -7.53
CA PRO A 214 17.53 -1.52 -7.47
C PRO A 214 16.82 -1.69 -6.12
N LEU A 215 15.58 -2.18 -6.16
CA LEU A 215 14.78 -2.54 -4.97
C LEU A 215 15.28 -3.81 -4.24
N ASN A 216 16.32 -4.45 -4.77
CA ASN A 216 16.77 -5.80 -4.37
C ASN A 216 17.02 -5.94 -2.87
N GLN A 217 17.61 -4.95 -2.20
CA GLN A 217 17.90 -5.05 -0.77
C GLN A 217 16.62 -5.09 0.07
N THR A 218 15.69 -4.17 -0.19
CA THR A 218 14.35 -4.16 0.43
C THR A 218 13.63 -5.49 0.17
N ILE A 219 13.60 -5.95 -1.07
CA ILE A 219 12.96 -7.24 -1.43
C ILE A 219 13.59 -8.43 -0.69
N ILE A 220 14.91 -8.53 -0.66
CA ILE A 220 15.62 -9.62 0.03
C ILE A 220 15.26 -9.62 1.52
N TYR A 221 15.28 -8.45 2.16
CA TYR A 221 14.94 -8.35 3.56
C TYR A 221 13.49 -8.75 3.83
N LEU A 222 12.54 -8.15 3.09
CA LEU A 222 11.11 -8.42 3.29
C LEU A 222 10.77 -9.90 3.04
N LYS A 223 11.37 -10.54 2.03
CA LYS A 223 11.23 -11.99 1.81
C LYS A 223 11.82 -12.81 2.96
N GLY A 224 12.95 -12.37 3.53
CA GLY A 224 13.53 -12.96 4.73
C GLY A 224 12.59 -12.85 5.93
N LEU A 225 11.99 -11.68 6.15
CA LEU A 225 10.98 -11.45 7.18
C LEU A 225 9.74 -12.33 6.97
N MET A 226 9.20 -12.38 5.75
CA MET A 226 8.06 -13.25 5.40
C MET A 226 8.35 -14.73 5.71
N LYS A 227 9.55 -15.21 5.34
CA LYS A 227 9.99 -16.57 5.66
C LYS A 227 10.13 -16.78 7.17
N PHE A 228 10.71 -15.81 7.88
CA PHE A 228 10.83 -15.87 9.33
C PHE A 228 9.46 -15.97 10.01
N MET A 229 8.50 -15.14 9.59
CA MET A 229 7.14 -15.16 10.15
C MET A 229 6.35 -16.42 9.75
N GLN A 230 6.68 -17.05 8.63
CA GLN A 230 6.17 -18.39 8.27
C GLN A 230 6.62 -19.50 9.23
N GLY A 231 7.72 -19.32 9.98
CA GLY A 231 8.30 -20.40 10.78
C GLY A 231 8.87 -21.53 9.93
N ASP A 232 9.13 -22.68 10.56
CA ASP A 232 9.64 -23.90 9.91
C ASP A 232 8.62 -25.04 10.15
N GLY A 233 7.96 -25.54 9.10
CA GLY A 233 6.90 -26.57 9.18
C GLY A 233 5.45 -26.03 9.09
N ASP A 234 4.48 -26.77 9.64
CA ASP A 234 3.03 -26.46 9.58
C ASP A 234 2.56 -25.39 10.60
N LYS A 235 3.46 -24.79 11.38
CA LYS A 235 3.15 -23.75 12.36
C LYS A 235 4.16 -22.61 12.29
N GLY A 236 3.70 -21.43 11.89
CA GLY A 236 4.44 -20.17 11.89
C GLY A 236 4.12 -19.27 13.08
N PHE A 237 4.72 -18.08 13.12
CA PHE A 237 4.43 -17.07 14.15
C PHE A 237 2.94 -16.69 14.17
N TYR A 238 2.30 -16.71 13.00
CA TYR A 238 0.87 -16.44 12.84
C TYR A 238 -0.04 -17.52 13.43
N ASP A 239 0.49 -18.73 13.70
CA ASP A 239 -0.29 -19.86 14.23
C ASP A 239 -0.16 -19.98 15.77
N ILE A 240 0.55 -19.04 16.41
CA ILE A 240 0.73 -18.97 17.85
C ILE A 240 -0.33 -18.02 18.41
N PRO A 241 -1.31 -18.50 19.22
CA PRO A 241 -2.26 -17.61 19.87
C PRO A 241 -1.52 -16.62 20.76
N VAL A 242 -1.67 -15.33 20.50
CA VAL A 242 -1.17 -14.28 21.38
C VAL A 242 -2.24 -14.02 22.44
N GLU A 243 -2.04 -14.50 23.66
CA GLU A 243 -2.84 -14.05 24.79
C GLU A 243 -2.42 -12.62 25.16
N VAL A 244 -3.29 -11.65 24.88
CA VAL A 244 -3.10 -10.26 25.34
C VAL A 244 -3.58 -10.17 26.79
N PRO A 245 -2.70 -10.03 27.78
CA PRO A 245 -3.04 -10.23 29.19
C PRO A 245 -3.95 -9.16 29.81
N TYR A 246 -4.42 -8.18 29.03
CA TYR A 246 -5.17 -7.02 29.54
C TYR A 246 -6.56 -6.81 28.91
N LEU A 247 -7.12 -7.79 28.19
CA LEU A 247 -8.47 -7.70 27.59
C LEU A 247 -9.53 -8.58 28.27
N SER A 248 -9.28 -9.07 29.50
CA SER A 248 -10.31 -9.73 30.30
C SER A 248 -11.14 -8.70 31.10
N GLU A 249 -12.41 -8.56 30.67
CA GLU A 249 -13.58 -7.87 31.27
C GLU A 249 -13.66 -6.34 31.23
#